data_AF-A0A961XYM6-F1
#
_entry.id   AF-A0A961XYM6-F1
#
_cell.length_a   1.000
_cell.length_b   1.000
_cell.length_c   1.000
_cell.angle_alpha   90.00
_cell.angle_beta   90.00
_cell.angle_gamma   90.00
#
_symmetry.space_group_name_H-M   'P 1'
#
loop_
_entity.id
_entity.type
_entity.pdbx_description
1 polymer ?
#
loop_
_entity_poly.entity_id
_entity_poly.type
_entity_poly.pdbx_seq_one_letter_code
_entity_poly.pdbx_strand_id
1 'polypeptide(L)'
;MSNRLRNFAVKLTFRFARIKGTFMYLCDRADEKGVCWPKQETIAAETGFSLASVRRSLNELEAAGYISRKQLRQSSYVTVGTTYRINLKKLASEAARKRDESSDHGDHAGDHSDQSHDSSGSKLGVTVSPHNHQESSENAGWLGIDVFFDPDKPGKPFFLRESSAAKQAWDDHRYQREGRRYPLGNFHIEGLCVRGWWFATIDPPTA
;
A
#
# COMPACT_ATOMS: atom_id res chain seq x y z
N MET A 1 6.93 34.01 0.88
CA MET A 1 6.14 32.95 0.22
C MET A 1 6.06 31.77 1.18
N SER A 2 4.86 31.28 1.49
CA SER A 2 4.47 30.76 2.81
C SER A 2 5.22 29.50 3.30
N ASN A 3 6.30 29.70 4.06
CA ASN A 3 7.13 28.66 4.70
C ASN A 3 6.43 27.87 5.83
N ARG A 4 5.16 28.15 6.17
CA ARG A 4 4.51 27.49 7.31
C ARG A 4 4.32 26.00 7.06
N LEU A 5 3.78 25.60 5.91
CA LEU A 5 3.50 24.18 5.60
C LEU A 5 4.78 23.36 5.48
N ARG A 6 5.82 23.94 4.88
CA ARG A 6 7.14 23.33 4.77
C ARG A 6 7.76 23.05 6.15
N ASN A 7 7.75 24.05 7.04
CA ASN A 7 8.25 23.89 8.41
C ASN A 7 7.49 22.82 9.19
N PHE A 8 6.18 22.68 8.98
CA PHE A 8 5.40 21.60 9.56
C PHE A 8 5.72 20.23 8.94
N ALA A 9 5.87 20.15 7.63
CA ALA A 9 6.21 18.92 6.92
C ALA A 9 7.57 18.35 7.34
N VAL A 10 8.55 19.22 7.66
CA VAL A 10 9.86 18.81 8.21
C VAL A 10 9.71 18.11 9.56
N LYS A 11 8.81 18.62 10.42
CA LYS A 11 8.55 18.10 11.77
C LYS A 11 7.74 16.79 11.78
N LEU A 12 7.06 16.46 10.69
CA LEU A 12 6.33 15.19 10.58
C LEU A 12 7.29 14.02 10.34
N THR A 13 7.06 12.93 11.06
CA THR A 13 7.79 11.67 10.90
C THR A 13 6.96 10.76 10.00
N PHE A 14 7.42 10.54 8.77
CA PHE A 14 6.84 9.54 7.88
C PHE A 14 7.69 8.28 7.87
N ARG A 15 7.07 7.10 7.87
CA ARG A 15 7.75 5.80 7.86
C ARG A 15 8.67 5.59 6.65
N PHE A 16 8.37 6.23 5.52
CA PHE A 16 9.15 6.10 4.29
C PHE A 16 9.58 7.47 3.73
N ALA A 17 10.85 7.57 3.30
CA ALA A 17 11.42 8.81 2.76
C ALA A 17 10.66 9.34 1.51
N ARG A 18 10.17 8.45 0.65
CA ARG A 18 9.36 8.79 -0.53
C ARG A 18 8.07 9.55 -0.21
N ILE A 19 7.46 9.23 0.94
CA ILE A 19 6.23 9.85 1.42
C ILE A 19 6.53 11.25 1.90
N LYS A 20 7.60 11.40 2.70
CA LYS A 20 8.07 12.70 3.16
C LYS A 20 8.42 13.60 1.99
N GLY A 21 9.18 13.11 1.01
CA GLY A 21 9.57 13.87 -0.18
C GLY A 21 8.37 14.31 -1.01
N THR A 22 7.41 13.41 -1.26
CA THR A 22 6.17 13.75 -2.00
C THR A 22 5.32 14.75 -1.22
N PHE A 23 5.18 14.60 0.09
CA PHE A 23 4.41 15.52 0.93
C PHE A 23 5.05 16.92 1.00
N MET A 24 6.38 16.99 1.17
CA MET A 24 7.12 18.25 1.14
C MET A 24 6.93 18.97 -0.19
N TYR A 25 7.04 18.25 -1.31
CA TYR A 25 6.81 18.81 -2.63
C TYR A 25 5.40 19.42 -2.76
N LEU A 26 4.37 18.72 -2.26
CA LEU A 26 3.00 19.24 -2.26
C LEU A 26 2.88 20.48 -1.38
N CYS A 27 3.52 20.51 -0.20
CA CYS A 27 3.52 21.66 0.69
C CYS A 27 4.21 22.88 0.08
N ASP A 28 5.31 22.68 -0.66
CA ASP A 28 6.09 23.76 -1.27
C ASP A 28 5.33 24.45 -2.42
N ARG A 29 4.42 23.71 -3.07
CA ARG A 29 3.62 24.19 -4.21
C ARG A 29 2.15 24.41 -3.88
N ALA A 30 1.77 24.29 -2.61
CA ALA A 30 0.41 24.54 -2.17
C ALA A 30 0.19 26.03 -1.96
N ASP A 31 -0.99 26.50 -2.39
CA ASP A 31 -1.46 27.85 -2.11
C ASP A 31 -1.71 28.05 -0.61
N GLU A 32 -2.03 29.28 -0.21
CA GLU A 32 -2.37 29.64 1.18
C GLU A 32 -3.53 28.81 1.77
N LYS A 33 -4.42 28.31 0.90
CA LYS A 33 -5.53 27.41 1.27
C LYS A 33 -5.12 25.94 1.41
N GLY A 34 -3.83 25.62 1.19
CA GLY A 34 -3.29 24.26 1.21
C GLY A 34 -3.71 23.44 -0.02
N VAL A 35 -3.92 24.06 -1.18
CA VAL A 35 -4.40 23.38 -2.39
C VAL A 35 -3.32 23.44 -3.48
N CYS A 36 -3.15 22.36 -4.23
CA CYS A 36 -2.24 22.30 -5.38
C CYS A 36 -2.79 21.40 -6.50
N TRP A 37 -2.34 21.64 -7.74
CA TRP A 37 -2.79 20.94 -8.95
C TRP A 37 -1.68 20.25 -9.79
N PRO A 38 -0.66 19.60 -9.19
CA PRO A 38 0.37 18.92 -9.97
C PRO A 38 -0.15 17.64 -10.64
N LYS A 39 0.34 17.34 -11.85
CA LYS A 39 0.18 16.01 -12.46
C LYS A 39 1.09 15.02 -11.74
N GLN A 40 0.66 13.76 -11.60
CA GLN A 40 1.49 12.72 -10.94
C GLN A 40 2.83 12.50 -11.65
N GLU A 41 2.86 12.62 -12.99
CA GLU A 41 4.08 12.55 -13.79
C GLU A 41 5.03 13.70 -13.48
N THR A 42 4.50 14.92 -13.28
CA THR A 42 5.29 16.08 -12.89
C THR A 42 5.90 15.88 -11.50
N ILE A 43 5.13 15.37 -10.54
CA ILE A 43 5.65 15.02 -9.20
C ILE A 43 6.79 14.01 -9.34
N ALA A 44 6.59 12.95 -10.11
CA ALA A 44 7.60 11.91 -10.33
C ALA A 44 8.90 12.46 -10.93
N ALA A 45 8.77 13.27 -11.99
CA ALA A 45 9.92 13.86 -12.69
C ALA A 45 10.74 14.79 -11.78
N GLU A 46 10.09 15.61 -10.96
CA GLU A 46 10.78 16.61 -10.14
C GLU A 46 11.24 16.08 -8.78
N THR A 47 10.60 15.03 -8.26
CA THR A 47 11.04 14.37 -7.02
C THR A 47 12.05 13.25 -7.27
N GLY A 48 12.21 12.81 -8.52
CA GLY A 48 13.05 11.67 -8.90
C GLY A 48 12.48 10.31 -8.49
N PHE A 49 11.22 10.25 -8.04
CA PHE A 49 10.54 9.00 -7.70
C PHE A 49 9.85 8.40 -8.92
N SER A 50 9.73 7.07 -8.97
CA SER A 50 8.91 6.42 -9.99
C SER A 50 7.43 6.78 -9.82
N LEU A 51 6.68 6.83 -10.92
CA LEU A 51 5.24 7.13 -10.91
C LEU A 51 4.46 6.19 -9.96
N ALA A 52 4.83 4.92 -9.93
CA ALA A 52 4.24 3.93 -9.00
C ALA A 52 4.53 4.27 -7.53
N SER A 53 5.74 4.76 -7.22
CA SER A 53 6.11 5.20 -5.88
C SER A 53 5.35 6.46 -5.46
N VAL A 54 5.16 7.40 -6.38
CA VAL A 54 4.33 8.59 -6.15
C VAL A 54 2.89 8.20 -5.86
N ARG A 55 2.29 7.30 -6.65
CA ARG A 55 0.93 6.79 -6.42
C ARG A 55 0.77 6.14 -5.05
N ARG A 56 1.69 5.25 -4.67
CA ARG A 56 1.70 4.63 -3.33
C ARG A 56 1.83 5.68 -2.23
N SER A 57 2.75 6.64 -2.39
CA SER A 57 2.94 7.72 -1.42
C SER A 57 1.68 8.56 -1.25
N LEU A 58 1.00 8.90 -2.35
CA LEU A 58 -0.27 9.64 -2.31
C LEU A 58 -1.37 8.83 -1.60
N ASN A 59 -1.48 7.53 -1.87
CA ASN A 59 -2.46 6.67 -1.20
C ASN A 59 -2.15 6.54 0.31
N GLU A 60 -0.89 6.41 0.70
CA GLU A 60 -0.49 6.38 2.12
C GLU A 60 -0.78 7.72 2.82
N LEU A 61 -0.54 8.85 2.16
CA LEU A 61 -0.87 10.18 2.70
C LEU A 61 -2.38 10.41 2.82
N GLU A 62 -3.16 9.86 1.91
CA GLU A 62 -4.62 9.92 1.88
C GLU A 62 -5.23 9.02 2.96
N ALA A 63 -4.74 7.78 3.11
CA ALA A 63 -5.13 6.86 4.17
C ALA A 63 -4.77 7.42 5.57
N ALA A 64 -3.60 8.05 5.68
CA ALA A 64 -3.21 8.77 6.88
C ALA A 64 -3.92 10.12 7.02
N GLY A 65 -4.81 10.53 6.12
CA GLY A 65 -5.62 11.74 6.23
C GLY A 65 -4.84 13.05 6.19
N TYR A 66 -3.59 13.05 5.73
CA TYR A 66 -2.79 14.27 5.56
C TYR A 66 -3.19 15.06 4.31
N ILE A 67 -3.65 14.35 3.27
CA ILE A 67 -4.13 14.95 2.04
C ILE A 67 -5.51 14.39 1.69
N SER A 68 -6.25 15.14 0.88
CA SER A 68 -7.47 14.70 0.24
C SER A 68 -7.39 14.96 -1.26
N ARG A 69 -7.71 13.95 -2.06
CA ARG A 69 -7.71 14.02 -3.51
C ARG A 69 -9.10 14.38 -4.02
N LYS A 70 -9.18 15.36 -4.91
CA LYS A 70 -10.41 15.67 -5.65
C LYS A 70 -10.14 15.63 -7.14
N GLN A 71 -10.82 14.72 -7.83
CA GLN A 71 -10.77 14.64 -9.29
C GLN A 71 -11.67 15.74 -9.87
N LEU A 72 -11.10 16.58 -10.73
CA LEU A 72 -11.86 17.58 -11.48
C LEU A 72 -12.43 16.89 -12.73
N ARG A 73 -13.74 16.75 -12.77
CA ARG A 73 -14.48 16.22 -13.91
C ARG A 73 -15.11 17.37 -14.69
N GLN A 74 -14.89 17.43 -16.00
CA GLN A 74 -15.59 18.37 -16.89
C GLN A 74 -16.96 17.81 -17.29
N SER A 75 -17.02 16.49 -17.42
CA SER A 75 -18.16 15.69 -17.85
C SER A 75 -18.01 14.29 -17.25
N SER A 76 -19.06 13.47 -17.28
CA SER A 76 -19.06 12.09 -16.77
C SER A 76 -17.91 11.25 -17.32
N TYR A 77 -17.42 11.57 -18.52
CA TYR A 77 -16.39 10.81 -19.25
C TYR A 77 -15.01 11.46 -19.28
N VAL A 78 -14.89 12.76 -18.93
CA VAL A 78 -13.64 13.51 -19.11
C VAL A 78 -13.17 14.10 -17.79
N THR A 79 -11.96 13.68 -17.40
CA THR A 79 -11.24 14.20 -16.24
C THR A 79 -10.26 15.28 -16.67
N VAL A 80 -10.39 16.47 -16.11
CA VAL A 80 -9.55 17.63 -16.44
C VAL A 80 -8.24 17.60 -15.66
N GLY A 81 -8.28 17.09 -14.43
CA GLY A 81 -7.11 17.06 -13.57
C GLY A 81 -7.42 16.54 -12.18
N THR A 82 -6.39 16.53 -11.34
CA THR A 82 -6.50 16.15 -9.93
C THR A 82 -6.03 17.30 -9.06
N THR A 83 -6.87 17.68 -8.12
CA THR A 83 -6.56 18.67 -7.09
C THR A 83 -6.22 17.94 -5.80
N TYR A 84 -5.11 18.30 -5.17
CA TYR A 84 -4.76 17.81 -3.85
C TYR A 84 -4.95 18.92 -2.84
N ARG A 85 -5.57 18.57 -1.71
CA ARG A 85 -5.78 19.48 -0.58
C ARG A 85 -5.10 18.93 0.66
N ILE A 86 -4.26 19.74 1.29
CA ILE A 86 -3.55 19.41 2.52
C ILE A 86 -4.47 19.69 3.71
N ASN A 87 -4.58 18.71 4.62
CA ASN A 87 -5.39 18.82 5.81
C ASN A 87 -4.66 19.56 6.93
N LEU A 88 -4.79 20.90 6.90
CA LEU A 88 -4.15 21.82 7.85
C LEU A 88 -4.56 21.58 9.31
N LYS A 89 -5.80 21.13 9.56
CA LYS A 89 -6.30 20.82 10.91
C LYS A 89 -5.56 19.64 11.53
N LYS A 90 -5.35 18.57 10.75
CA LYS A 90 -4.59 17.40 11.20
C LYS A 90 -3.12 17.74 11.45
N LEU A 91 -2.55 18.58 10.58
CA LEU A 91 -1.18 19.06 10.73
C LEU A 91 -0.98 19.84 12.05
N ALA A 92 -1.97 20.65 12.43
CA ALA A 92 -1.97 21.37 13.71
C ALA A 92 -2.11 20.44 14.92
N SER A 93 -2.97 19.42 14.85
CA SER A 93 -3.14 18.46 15.95
C SER A 93 -1.92 17.56 16.15
N GLU A 94 -1.27 17.12 15.07
CA GLU A 94 -0.01 16.35 15.14
C GLU A 94 1.14 17.21 15.71
N ALA A 95 1.17 18.49 15.39
CA ALA A 95 2.14 19.43 15.98
C ALA A 95 1.87 19.73 17.46
N ALA A 96 0.64 19.55 17.95
CA ALA A 96 0.31 19.67 19.37
C ALA A 96 0.76 18.45 20.17
N ARG A 97 0.55 17.23 19.65
CA ARG A 97 0.89 15.96 20.31
C ARG A 97 2.39 15.82 20.61
N LYS A 98 3.27 16.30 19.73
CA LYS A 98 4.73 16.25 19.93
C LYS A 98 5.27 17.16 21.02
N ARG A 99 4.46 18.00 21.66
CA ARG A 99 4.88 18.77 22.84
C ARG A 99 4.76 18.00 24.15
N ASP A 100 3.94 16.95 24.18
CA ASP A 100 3.71 16.15 25.39
C ASP A 100 4.65 14.91 25.45
N GLU A 101 5.24 14.51 24.32
CA GLU A 101 6.20 13.40 24.19
C GLU A 101 7.67 13.88 24.30
N SER A 102 7.95 14.82 25.21
CA SER A 102 9.32 15.26 25.53
C SER A 102 9.60 15.35 27.03
N SER A 103 8.80 14.69 27.86
CA SER A 103 8.99 14.65 29.31
C SER A 103 8.86 13.22 29.85
N ASP A 104 9.84 12.37 29.55
CA ASP A 104 10.30 11.32 30.49
C ASP A 104 11.67 10.78 30.04
N HIS A 105 12.74 11.55 30.29
CA HIS A 105 14.09 11.00 30.37
C HIS A 105 14.33 10.66 31.84
N GLY A 106 13.78 9.52 32.27
CA GLY A 106 14.14 8.91 33.54
C GLY A 106 15.47 8.17 33.39
N ASP A 107 16.53 8.78 33.93
CA ASP A 107 17.81 8.13 34.18
C ASP A 107 17.60 6.91 35.10
N HIS A 108 17.94 5.70 34.63
CA HIS A 108 18.28 4.62 35.55
C HIS A 108 19.47 3.82 35.02
N ALA A 109 20.62 4.10 35.63
CA ALA A 109 21.80 3.27 35.64
C ALA A 109 21.56 2.00 36.49
N GLY A 110 22.07 0.87 36.02
CA GLY A 110 22.08 -0.44 36.70
C GLY A 110 22.10 -1.55 35.64
N ASP A 111 23.25 -2.06 35.21
CA ASP A 111 24.16 -3.00 35.88
C ASP A 111 23.75 -4.49 35.71
N HIS A 112 24.69 -5.27 35.15
CA HIS A 112 24.82 -6.73 35.00
C HIS A 112 23.61 -7.57 34.49
N SER A 113 23.71 -8.53 33.57
CA SER A 113 24.63 -9.68 33.54
C SER A 113 24.54 -10.41 32.18
N ASP A 114 25.64 -11.05 31.79
CA ASP A 114 25.70 -12.14 30.80
C ASP A 114 24.67 -13.25 31.06
N GLN A 115 24.06 -13.79 30.00
CA GLN A 115 23.83 -15.23 29.85
C GLN A 115 23.36 -15.60 28.44
N SER A 116 24.25 -16.29 27.73
CA SER A 116 23.97 -17.13 26.56
C SER A 116 23.11 -18.33 26.95
N HIS A 117 22.06 -18.62 26.18
CA HIS A 117 21.43 -19.96 26.14
C HIS A 117 21.00 -20.28 24.71
N ASP A 118 21.33 -21.50 24.31
CA ASP A 118 21.20 -22.09 22.99
C ASP A 118 19.86 -22.83 22.79
N SER A 119 19.63 -23.17 21.52
CA SER A 119 18.90 -24.34 21.04
C SER A 119 17.35 -24.40 21.07
N SER A 120 16.82 -24.44 19.84
CA SER A 120 16.03 -25.53 19.23
C SER A 120 14.62 -25.89 19.73
N GLY A 121 13.68 -25.85 18.77
CA GLY A 121 12.45 -26.66 18.69
C GLY A 121 11.26 -26.12 19.49
N SER A 122 10.08 -25.84 18.94
CA SER A 122 9.13 -26.77 18.31
C SER A 122 7.82 -25.97 18.07
N LYS A 123 7.21 -26.00 16.87
CA LYS A 123 5.99 -26.73 16.47
C LYS A 123 4.75 -26.52 17.37
N LEU A 124 3.58 -26.46 16.69
CA LEU A 124 2.18 -26.35 17.14
C LEU A 124 1.70 -24.88 17.14
N GLY A 125 0.77 -24.41 16.30
CA GLY A 125 -0.51 -25.00 15.88
C GLY A 125 -1.61 -24.44 16.79
N VAL A 126 -2.61 -23.74 16.23
CA VAL A 126 -3.90 -23.26 16.82
C VAL A 126 -4.25 -21.92 16.14
N THR A 127 -5.45 -21.57 15.68
CA THR A 127 -6.75 -22.20 15.43
C THR A 127 -7.50 -21.23 14.52
N VAL A 128 -8.22 -21.75 13.55
CA VAL A 128 -9.27 -21.03 12.81
C VAL A 128 -10.48 -20.88 13.73
N SER A 129 -11.11 -19.71 13.77
CA SER A 129 -12.58 -19.60 13.82
C SER A 129 -13.09 -18.14 13.71
N PRO A 130 -14.36 -17.98 13.29
CA PRO A 130 -14.80 -16.92 12.39
C PRO A 130 -15.71 -15.90 13.07
N HIS A 131 -15.86 -14.69 12.50
CA HIS A 131 -17.10 -13.94 12.67
C HIS A 131 -17.50 -13.21 11.38
N ASN A 132 -18.76 -13.46 11.06
CA ASN A 132 -19.57 -13.21 9.87
C ASN A 132 -20.07 -11.76 9.77
N HIS A 133 -20.46 -11.31 8.56
CA HIS A 133 -21.50 -10.31 8.20
C HIS A 133 -21.15 -9.76 6.79
N GLN A 134 -22.01 -9.69 5.77
CA GLN A 134 -23.38 -10.13 5.52
C GLN A 134 -23.64 -9.93 4.01
N GLU A 135 -24.30 -10.89 3.38
CA GLU A 135 -24.60 -10.98 1.94
C GLU A 135 -25.40 -9.78 1.36
N SER A 136 -24.94 -9.16 0.26
CA SER A 136 -25.75 -9.01 -0.99
C SER A 136 -24.92 -8.55 -2.22
N SER A 137 -24.02 -9.42 -2.73
CA SER A 137 -23.53 -9.60 -4.13
C SER A 137 -22.40 -10.67 -4.27
N GLU A 138 -22.31 -11.67 -3.36
CA GLU A 138 -21.04 -12.08 -2.69
C GLU A 138 -20.07 -13.08 -3.33
N ASN A 139 -20.26 -13.56 -4.55
CA ASN A 139 -19.43 -14.68 -4.99
C ASN A 139 -18.01 -14.27 -5.42
N ALA A 140 -17.77 -12.98 -5.67
CA ALA A 140 -16.43 -12.46 -5.95
C ALA A 140 -15.67 -12.23 -4.65
N GLY A 141 -14.51 -12.86 -4.50
CA GLY A 141 -13.75 -12.73 -3.26
C GLY A 141 -12.59 -13.70 -3.14
N TRP A 142 -11.86 -13.54 -2.05
CA TRP A 142 -10.77 -14.44 -1.69
C TRP A 142 -11.34 -15.76 -1.18
N LEU A 143 -11.03 -16.84 -1.89
CA LEU A 143 -11.31 -18.21 -1.44
C LEU A 143 -10.25 -18.69 -0.41
N GLY A 144 -9.18 -17.90 -0.21
CA GLY A 144 -8.11 -18.05 0.77
C GLY A 144 -7.10 -16.90 0.65
N ILE A 145 -6.00 -16.89 1.42
CA ILE A 145 -4.98 -15.80 1.39
C ILE A 145 -4.30 -15.65 0.01
N ASP A 146 -4.35 -16.71 -0.80
CA ASP A 146 -3.52 -16.89 -2.00
C ASP A 146 -4.32 -17.12 -3.29
N VAL A 147 -5.65 -17.28 -3.19
CA VAL A 147 -6.55 -17.55 -4.32
C VAL A 147 -7.72 -16.59 -4.29
N PHE A 148 -7.92 -15.86 -5.40
CA PHE A 148 -9.04 -14.95 -5.59
C PHE A 148 -9.92 -15.44 -6.74
N PHE A 149 -11.24 -15.39 -6.57
CA PHE A 149 -12.20 -15.78 -7.59
C PHE A 149 -13.03 -14.58 -8.05
N ASP A 150 -13.09 -14.41 -9.38
CA ASP A 150 -13.81 -13.35 -10.07
C ASP A 150 -14.82 -13.97 -11.05
N PRO A 151 -16.11 -14.05 -10.66
CA PRO A 151 -17.15 -14.66 -11.50
C PRO A 151 -17.44 -13.83 -12.76
N ASP A 152 -17.13 -12.53 -12.75
CA ASP A 152 -17.38 -11.65 -13.89
C ASP A 152 -16.31 -11.75 -14.97
N LYS A 153 -15.23 -12.50 -14.70
CA LYS A 153 -14.11 -12.67 -15.62
C LYS A 153 -14.27 -13.92 -16.50
N PRO A 154 -14.63 -13.76 -17.79
CA PRO A 154 -14.88 -14.90 -18.65
C PRO A 154 -13.62 -15.72 -18.92
N GLY A 155 -13.73 -17.04 -18.74
CA GLY A 155 -12.72 -18.04 -19.08
C GLY A 155 -11.52 -18.16 -18.13
N LYS A 156 -11.18 -17.11 -17.36
CA LYS A 156 -10.08 -17.15 -16.38
C LYS A 156 -10.49 -16.52 -15.06
N PRO A 157 -11.40 -17.14 -14.30
CA PRO A 157 -11.97 -16.53 -13.10
C PRO A 157 -11.09 -16.72 -11.86
N PHE A 158 -10.01 -17.52 -11.90
CA PHE A 158 -9.16 -17.75 -10.73
C PHE A 158 -7.86 -16.96 -10.83
N PHE A 159 -7.57 -16.15 -9.82
CA PHE A 159 -6.28 -15.51 -9.64
C PHE A 159 -5.46 -16.25 -8.59
N LEU A 160 -4.28 -16.71 -8.99
CA LEU A 160 -3.33 -17.38 -8.11
C LEU A 160 -2.16 -16.45 -7.81
N ARG A 161 -1.91 -16.19 -6.52
CA ARG A 161 -0.79 -15.35 -6.07
C ARG A 161 0.55 -16.03 -6.35
N GLU A 162 1.59 -15.23 -6.61
CA GLU A 162 2.97 -15.69 -6.88
C GLU A 162 3.48 -16.70 -5.84
N SER A 163 3.18 -16.48 -4.57
CA SER A 163 3.62 -17.31 -3.43
C SER A 163 2.78 -18.58 -3.22
N SER A 164 1.71 -18.78 -3.99
CA SER A 164 0.77 -19.88 -3.74
C SER A 164 1.29 -21.22 -4.26
N ALA A 165 0.98 -22.31 -3.55
CA ALA A 165 1.33 -23.67 -3.98
C ALA A 165 0.69 -24.01 -5.34
N ALA A 166 -0.55 -23.58 -5.58
CA ALA A 166 -1.22 -23.72 -6.87
C ALA A 166 -0.47 -22.98 -7.99
N LYS A 167 0.06 -21.79 -7.71
CA LYS A 167 0.88 -21.06 -8.69
C LYS A 167 2.21 -21.76 -8.98
N GLN A 168 2.82 -22.36 -7.95
CA GLN A 168 4.05 -23.14 -8.10
C GLN A 168 3.80 -24.36 -9.01
N ALA A 169 2.69 -25.07 -8.83
CA ALA A 169 2.30 -26.18 -9.70
C ALA A 169 2.13 -25.74 -11.17
N TRP A 170 1.54 -24.57 -11.42
CA TRP A 170 1.43 -24.00 -12.78
C TRP A 170 2.77 -23.59 -13.40
N ASP A 171 3.70 -23.06 -12.60
CA ASP A 171 5.06 -22.77 -13.09
C ASP A 171 5.81 -24.05 -13.44
N ASP A 172 5.71 -25.08 -12.61
CA ASP A 172 6.37 -26.36 -12.85
C ASP A 172 5.82 -27.05 -14.10
N HIS A 173 4.48 -27.07 -14.27
CA HIS A 173 3.84 -27.59 -15.48
C HIS A 173 4.31 -26.86 -16.75
N ARG A 174 4.31 -25.50 -16.73
CA ARG A 174 4.77 -24.71 -17.87
C ARG A 174 6.26 -24.90 -18.15
N TYR A 175 7.07 -25.00 -17.09
CA TYR A 175 8.49 -25.24 -17.20
C TYR A 175 8.78 -26.61 -17.83
N GLN A 176 8.05 -27.66 -17.44
CA GLN A 176 8.18 -28.99 -18.04
C GLN A 176 7.79 -29.03 -19.52
N ARG A 177 6.77 -28.27 -19.93
CA ARG A 177 6.27 -28.24 -21.33
C ARG A 177 7.07 -27.32 -22.25
N GLU A 178 7.43 -26.13 -21.77
CA GLU A 178 7.96 -25.04 -22.60
C GLU A 178 9.36 -24.56 -22.17
N GLY A 179 9.92 -25.10 -21.09
CA GLY A 179 11.19 -24.62 -20.52
C GLY A 179 11.11 -23.20 -19.97
N ARG A 180 9.90 -22.67 -19.71
CA ARG A 180 9.67 -21.27 -19.32
C ARG A 180 8.69 -21.17 -18.16
N ARG A 181 8.89 -20.17 -17.31
CA ARG A 181 7.94 -19.76 -16.27
C ARG A 181 7.07 -18.60 -16.74
N TYR A 182 5.98 -18.35 -16.03
CA TYR A 182 5.17 -17.17 -16.33
C TYR A 182 5.93 -15.88 -16.03
N PRO A 183 5.87 -14.87 -16.92
CA PRO A 183 6.55 -13.60 -16.72
C PRO A 183 5.90 -12.81 -15.58
N LEU A 184 6.72 -12.22 -14.70
CA LEU A 184 6.30 -11.50 -13.51
C LEU A 184 5.27 -10.41 -13.83
N GLY A 185 4.06 -10.55 -13.29
CA GLY A 185 2.95 -9.61 -13.48
C GLY A 185 2.47 -9.01 -12.15
N ASN A 186 2.20 -7.71 -12.15
CA ASN A 186 1.53 -7.02 -11.04
C ASN A 186 0.08 -6.74 -11.45
N PHE A 187 -0.87 -7.14 -10.60
CA PHE A 187 -2.29 -6.95 -10.81
C PHE A 187 -2.88 -6.13 -9.67
N HIS A 188 -3.97 -5.42 -9.95
CA HIS A 188 -4.73 -4.69 -8.94
C HIS A 188 -6.03 -5.44 -8.71
N ILE A 189 -6.22 -5.98 -7.51
CA ILE A 189 -7.41 -6.74 -7.12
C ILE A 189 -7.90 -6.14 -5.81
N GLU A 190 -9.16 -5.72 -5.78
CA GLU A 190 -9.78 -5.06 -4.61
C GLU A 190 -8.95 -3.88 -4.06
N GLY A 191 -8.28 -3.13 -4.94
CA GLY A 191 -7.41 -2.01 -4.56
C GLY A 191 -6.03 -2.39 -4.04
N LEU A 192 -5.73 -3.68 -3.89
CA LEU A 192 -4.41 -4.20 -3.52
C LEU A 192 -3.56 -4.49 -4.76
N CYS A 193 -2.30 -4.08 -4.74
CA CYS A 193 -1.32 -4.46 -5.76
C CYS A 193 -0.73 -5.82 -5.39
N VAL A 194 -1.13 -6.87 -6.12
CA VAL A 194 -0.77 -8.26 -5.86
C VAL A 194 -0.02 -8.86 -7.05
N ARG A 195 0.96 -9.73 -6.77
CA ARG A 195 1.70 -10.48 -7.79
C ARG A 195 1.01 -11.82 -7.98
N GLY A 196 0.68 -12.16 -9.22
CA GLY A 196 -0.09 -13.36 -9.52
C GLY A 196 -0.55 -13.42 -10.96
N TRP A 197 -1.34 -14.43 -11.31
CA TRP A 197 -1.81 -14.65 -12.68
C TRP A 197 -3.21 -15.24 -12.69
N TRP A 198 -3.93 -15.03 -13.79
CA TRP A 198 -5.28 -15.52 -13.99
C TRP A 198 -5.31 -16.84 -14.76
N PHE A 199 -6.11 -17.78 -14.26
CA PHE A 199 -6.24 -19.14 -14.77
C PHE A 199 -7.71 -19.55 -14.88
N ALA A 200 -7.96 -20.53 -15.74
CA ALA A 200 -9.28 -21.13 -15.92
C ALA A 200 -9.66 -22.06 -14.74
N THR A 201 -8.66 -22.64 -14.09
CA THR A 201 -8.77 -23.59 -12.98
C THR A 201 -7.67 -23.31 -11.95
N ILE A 202 -7.89 -23.77 -10.71
CA ILE A 202 -6.88 -23.68 -9.65
C ILE A 202 -5.69 -24.59 -9.97
N ASP A 203 -5.97 -25.82 -10.38
CA ASP A 203 -4.95 -26.81 -10.72
C ASP A 203 -4.58 -26.78 -12.22
N PRO A 204 -3.29 -26.97 -12.56
CA PRO A 204 -2.89 -27.15 -13.95
C PRO A 204 -3.49 -28.43 -14.53
N PRO A 205 -3.75 -28.50 -15.85
CA PRO A 205 -4.25 -29.71 -16.48
C PRO A 205 -3.26 -30.86 -16.28
N THR A 206 -3.78 -32.02 -15.86
CA THR A 206 -3.01 -33.26 -15.83
C THR A 206 -2.57 -33.58 -17.26
N ALA A 207 -1.27 -33.77 -17.47
CA ALA A 207 -0.68 -34.09 -18.77
C ALA A 207 -1.08 -35.49 -19.25
#